data_AF-A0A6H9Y578-F1
#
_entry.id   AF-A0A6H9Y578-F1
#
_cell.length_a   1.000
_cell.length_b   1.000
_cell.length_c   1.000
_cell.angle_alpha   90.00
_cell.angle_beta   90.00
_cell.angle_gamma   90.00
#
_symmetry.space_group_name_H-M   'P 1'
#
loop_
_entity.id
_entity.type
_entity.pdbx_description
1 polymer ?
#
loop_
_entity_poly.entity_id
_entity_poly.type
_entity_poly.pdbx_seq_one_letter_code
_entity_poly.pdbx_strand_id
1 'polypeptide(L)'
;MRQQLNLAHTQFPQQQEGLMICGYEWGYSKTDQENDEAGNVQPIELNSGCTFSNKGLCYGPRAYSWPYDQNIIKWFGFWGHALNRDNPGDFEKSIAQTNWCNTEGHSMGGDYTKLLIPVHVDNFIFHVDHFRPSVILLMGSKLIEKMQDGKVLGRFKQIMGNCTKDPFAVQKPFNGRRFKVWFQSFERCEVACLPHPSGSHGLNDDYIALFRDEVGGLLSRYKRNKFELSSAS
;
A
#
# COMPACT_ATOMS: atom_id res chain seq x y z
N MET A 1 -5.66 -7.23 -24.79
CA MET A 1 -5.29 -5.94 -24.19
C MET A 1 -4.19 -6.19 -23.17
N ARG A 2 -3.08 -5.45 -23.19
CA ARG A 2 -2.08 -5.52 -22.10
C ARG A 2 -2.73 -4.92 -20.85
N GLN A 3 -2.66 -5.61 -19.73
CA GLN A 3 -3.12 -5.08 -18.44
C GLN A 3 -2.21 -3.89 -18.07
N GLN A 4 -2.80 -2.74 -17.73
CA GLN A 4 -2.06 -1.54 -17.36
C GLN A 4 -1.87 -1.51 -15.84
N LEU A 5 -0.70 -1.10 -15.38
CA LEU A 5 -0.45 -0.92 -13.96
C LEU A 5 -1.34 0.22 -13.42
N ASN A 6 -2.18 -0.10 -12.45
CA ASN A 6 -2.93 0.91 -11.71
C ASN A 6 -2.00 1.63 -10.69
N LEU A 7 -1.20 2.60 -11.14
CA LEU A 7 -0.36 3.41 -10.24
C LEU A 7 -0.95 4.80 -10.08
N ALA A 8 -0.85 5.36 -8.87
CA ALA A 8 -1.17 6.76 -8.59
C ALA A 8 0.07 7.67 -8.53
N HIS A 9 1.18 7.23 -9.11
CA HIS A 9 2.43 8.00 -9.20
C HIS A 9 3.31 7.43 -10.32
N THR A 10 4.45 8.05 -10.57
CA THR A 10 5.38 7.62 -11.62
C THR A 10 5.96 6.23 -11.31
N GLN A 11 6.20 5.44 -12.36
CA GLN A 11 6.91 4.18 -12.25
C GLN A 11 8.43 4.44 -12.19
N PHE A 12 9.10 3.82 -11.23
CA PHE A 12 10.56 3.92 -11.06
C PHE A 12 11.20 2.54 -11.09
N PRO A 13 12.44 2.40 -11.60
CA PRO A 13 13.18 1.13 -11.52
C PRO A 13 13.30 0.59 -10.08
N GLN A 14 13.44 1.48 -9.09
CA GLN A 14 13.57 1.16 -7.67
C GLN A 14 12.37 0.38 -7.10
N GLN A 15 11.21 0.39 -7.78
CA GLN A 15 10.01 -0.34 -7.35
C GLN A 15 10.11 -1.86 -7.58
N GLN A 16 11.01 -2.31 -8.45
CA GLN A 16 11.33 -3.73 -8.57
C GLN A 16 11.93 -4.23 -7.27
N GLU A 17 11.38 -5.29 -6.71
CA GLU A 17 11.73 -5.81 -5.37
C GLU A 17 11.58 -4.74 -4.28
N GLY A 18 10.72 -3.75 -4.52
CA GLY A 18 10.49 -2.60 -3.67
C GLY A 18 9.47 -2.85 -2.56
N LEU A 19 8.86 -1.75 -2.11
CA LEU A 19 7.77 -1.76 -1.14
C LEU A 19 6.46 -1.48 -1.88
N MET A 20 5.49 -2.38 -1.79
CA MET A 20 4.16 -2.15 -2.35
C MET A 20 3.15 -1.79 -1.25
N ILE A 21 2.46 -0.67 -1.39
CA ILE A 21 1.29 -0.29 -0.59
C ILE A 21 0.06 -0.67 -1.39
N CYS A 22 -0.80 -1.53 -0.84
CA CYS A 22 -2.00 -2.01 -1.55
C CYS A 22 -3.24 -1.76 -0.70
N GLY A 23 -4.13 -0.89 -1.19
CA GLY A 23 -5.47 -0.65 -0.62
C GLY A 23 -6.55 -1.54 -1.24
N TYR A 24 -7.81 -1.29 -0.88
CA TYR A 24 -8.93 -2.03 -1.46
C TYR A 24 -9.21 -1.62 -2.92
N GLU A 25 -9.45 -0.33 -3.17
CA GLU A 25 -9.79 0.22 -4.47
C GLU A 25 -9.45 1.72 -4.50
N TRP A 26 -9.40 2.32 -5.70
CA TRP A 26 -9.17 3.76 -5.81
C TRP A 26 -10.34 4.53 -5.21
N GLY A 27 -10.03 5.50 -4.36
CA GLY A 27 -11.04 6.38 -3.81
C GLY A 27 -11.55 7.33 -4.87
N TYR A 28 -12.85 7.30 -5.12
CA TYR A 28 -13.56 8.30 -5.93
C TYR A 28 -14.58 8.98 -5.03
N SER A 29 -14.13 10.04 -4.35
CA SER A 29 -14.96 10.72 -3.34
C SER A 29 -16.17 11.39 -3.99
N LYS A 30 -17.17 11.76 -3.18
CA LYS A 30 -18.31 12.56 -3.68
C LYS A 30 -17.84 13.89 -4.27
N THR A 31 -16.84 14.52 -3.66
CA THR A 31 -16.25 15.76 -4.17
C THR A 31 -15.52 15.54 -5.50
N ASP A 32 -14.89 14.38 -5.70
CA ASP A 32 -14.29 14.04 -7.00
C ASP A 32 -15.37 13.86 -8.06
N GLN A 33 -16.48 13.18 -7.73
CA GLN A 33 -17.65 13.03 -8.60
C GLN A 33 -18.25 14.40 -8.99
N GLU A 34 -18.46 15.27 -8.01
CA GLU A 34 -18.99 16.63 -8.24
C GLU A 34 -18.04 17.49 -9.10
N ASN A 35 -16.72 17.37 -8.91
CA ASN A 35 -15.74 18.07 -9.73
C ASN A 35 -15.71 17.56 -11.17
N ASP A 36 -15.79 16.24 -11.36
CA ASP A 36 -15.85 15.62 -12.67
C ASP A 36 -17.14 16.00 -13.42
N GLU A 37 -18.29 15.97 -12.74
CA GLU A 37 -19.58 16.44 -13.26
C GLU A 37 -19.56 17.93 -13.63
N ALA A 38 -18.85 18.75 -12.86
CA ALA A 38 -18.67 20.18 -13.12
C ALA A 38 -17.60 20.49 -14.19
N GLY A 39 -16.91 19.47 -14.73
CA GLY A 39 -15.82 19.65 -15.69
C GLY A 39 -14.54 20.25 -15.10
N ASN A 40 -14.40 20.27 -13.77
CA ASN A 40 -13.26 20.81 -13.02
C ASN A 40 -12.13 19.78 -12.85
N VAL A 41 -11.92 18.92 -13.86
CA VAL A 41 -10.91 17.86 -13.81
C VAL A 41 -9.55 18.45 -14.12
N GLN A 42 -8.68 18.51 -13.09
CA GLN A 42 -7.29 18.91 -13.29
C GLN A 42 -6.54 17.80 -14.05
N PRO A 43 -5.81 18.12 -15.14
CA PRO A 43 -5.01 17.14 -15.85
C PRO A 43 -3.98 16.49 -14.92
N ILE A 44 -3.79 15.17 -15.09
CA ILE A 44 -2.84 14.39 -14.29
C ILE A 44 -1.55 14.21 -15.10
N GLU A 45 -0.42 14.68 -14.57
CA GLU A 45 0.87 14.58 -15.24
C GLU A 45 1.74 13.48 -14.59
N LEU A 46 1.39 12.20 -14.82
CA LEU A 46 2.11 11.06 -14.24
C LEU A 46 3.59 10.93 -14.66
N ASN A 47 4.01 11.62 -15.72
CA ASN A 47 5.40 11.64 -16.18
C ASN A 47 6.27 12.70 -15.47
N SER A 48 5.72 13.43 -14.50
CA SER A 48 6.43 14.48 -13.75
C SER A 48 7.44 13.94 -12.71
N GLY A 49 7.59 12.62 -12.57
CA GLY A 49 8.53 12.02 -11.62
C GLY A 49 8.05 12.08 -10.18
N CYS A 50 6.73 12.07 -9.93
CA CYS A 50 6.20 12.02 -8.59
C CYS A 50 6.30 10.61 -7.99
N THR A 51 6.64 10.52 -6.71
CA THR A 51 6.56 9.33 -5.86
C THR A 51 5.26 9.34 -5.05
N PHE A 52 5.04 8.30 -4.24
CA PHE A 52 3.94 8.26 -3.28
C PHE A 52 3.90 9.47 -2.33
N SER A 53 5.06 9.95 -1.86
CA SER A 53 5.12 11.01 -0.84
C SER A 53 4.88 12.42 -1.38
N ASN A 54 5.03 12.64 -2.69
CA ASN A 54 5.01 13.97 -3.30
C ASN A 54 4.08 14.09 -4.52
N LYS A 55 2.99 13.35 -4.52
CA LYS A 55 1.94 13.38 -5.56
C LYS A 55 1.40 14.77 -5.93
N GLY A 56 1.62 15.79 -5.10
CA GLY A 56 1.33 17.18 -5.48
C GLY A 56 1.97 17.61 -6.80
N LEU A 57 3.10 17.00 -7.21
CA LEU A 57 3.71 17.23 -8.53
C LEU A 57 2.84 16.72 -9.70
N CYS A 58 2.14 15.59 -9.50
CA CYS A 58 1.30 14.97 -10.53
C CYS A 58 -0.15 15.48 -10.51
N TYR A 59 -0.66 15.83 -9.33
CA TYR A 59 -2.09 16.09 -9.10
C TYR A 59 -2.38 17.49 -8.58
N GLY A 60 -1.35 18.31 -8.34
CA GLY A 60 -1.49 19.63 -7.72
C GLY A 60 -1.82 19.58 -6.23
N PRO A 61 -2.17 20.74 -5.62
CA PRO A 61 -2.40 20.86 -4.18
C PRO A 61 -3.47 19.92 -3.61
N ARG A 62 -4.41 19.42 -4.44
CA ARG A 62 -5.46 18.49 -4.00
C ARG A 62 -4.90 17.18 -3.43
N ALA A 63 -3.73 16.71 -3.89
CA ALA A 63 -3.15 15.48 -3.34
C ALA A 63 -2.85 15.57 -1.83
N TYR A 64 -2.65 16.78 -1.33
CA TYR A 64 -2.39 17.02 0.09
C TYR A 64 -3.65 16.92 0.96
N SER A 65 -4.85 16.93 0.37
CA SER A 65 -6.09 16.74 1.12
C SER A 65 -6.50 15.27 1.28
N TRP A 66 -5.86 14.33 0.55
CA TRP A 66 -6.24 12.92 0.54
C TRP A 66 -5.91 12.21 1.86
N PRO A 67 -6.92 11.86 2.69
CA PRO A 67 -6.66 11.34 4.03
C PRO A 67 -5.92 10.00 4.03
N TYR A 68 -6.17 9.17 3.01
CA TYR A 68 -5.50 7.88 2.85
C TYR A 68 -3.97 8.07 2.75
N ASP A 69 -3.52 8.90 1.81
CA ASP A 69 -2.09 9.16 1.58
C ASP A 69 -1.45 9.87 2.78
N GLN A 70 -2.08 10.93 3.30
CA GLN A 70 -1.53 11.70 4.41
C GLN A 70 -1.37 10.85 5.69
N ASN A 71 -2.32 9.96 5.98
CA ASN A 71 -2.21 9.08 7.14
C ASN A 71 -1.07 8.07 6.97
N ILE A 72 -0.89 7.47 5.79
CA ILE A 72 0.22 6.55 5.58
C ILE A 72 1.57 7.29 5.69
N ILE A 73 1.72 8.46 5.07
CA ILE A 73 2.94 9.27 5.16
C ILE A 73 3.31 9.56 6.63
N LYS A 74 2.30 9.94 7.43
CA LYS A 74 2.45 10.16 8.87
C LYS A 74 2.85 8.89 9.63
N TRP A 75 2.26 7.74 9.29
CA TRP A 75 2.60 6.45 9.91
C TRP A 75 4.05 6.04 9.68
N PHE A 76 4.57 6.25 8.47
CA PHE A 76 6.00 6.06 8.19
C PHE A 76 6.87 6.88 9.16
N GLY A 77 6.46 8.11 9.51
CA GLY A 77 7.10 8.93 10.54
C GLY A 77 7.07 8.28 11.93
N PHE A 78 5.92 7.77 12.38
CA PHE A 78 5.81 7.07 13.66
C PHE A 78 6.72 5.84 13.76
N TRP A 79 6.96 5.18 12.64
CA TRP A 79 7.80 3.99 12.58
C TRP A 79 9.30 4.31 12.39
N GLY A 80 9.68 5.60 12.40
CA GLY A 80 11.07 6.04 12.27
C GLY A 80 11.59 6.07 10.83
N HIS A 81 10.69 6.05 9.84
CA HIS A 81 11.02 6.04 8.41
C HIS A 81 10.27 7.16 7.67
N ALA A 82 10.27 8.37 8.22
CA ALA A 82 9.62 9.53 7.63
C ALA A 82 9.97 9.69 6.14
N LEU A 83 8.95 9.86 5.30
CA LEU A 83 9.12 9.99 3.86
C LEU A 83 9.49 11.43 3.50
N ASN A 84 10.48 11.59 2.63
CA ASN A 84 10.86 12.90 2.12
C ASN A 84 9.93 13.32 0.97
N ARG A 85 9.20 14.42 1.15
CA ARG A 85 8.32 14.97 0.12
C ARG A 85 9.05 15.91 -0.83
N ASP A 86 9.97 16.71 -0.30
CA ASP A 86 10.62 17.81 -1.03
C ASP A 86 11.77 17.30 -1.90
N ASN A 87 12.48 16.26 -1.44
CA ASN A 87 13.60 15.65 -2.15
C ASN A 87 13.52 14.11 -2.03
N PRO A 88 12.67 13.43 -2.81
CA PRO A 88 12.51 11.98 -2.74
C PRO A 88 13.78 11.25 -3.17
N GLY A 89 14.31 10.41 -2.27
CA GLY A 89 15.45 9.54 -2.54
C GLY A 89 15.04 8.20 -3.14
N ASP A 90 15.98 7.26 -3.16
CA ASP A 90 15.71 5.91 -3.67
C ASP A 90 14.67 5.14 -2.84
N PHE A 91 14.58 5.45 -1.53
CA PHE A 91 13.55 4.86 -0.68
C PHE A 91 12.14 5.28 -1.12
N GLU A 92 11.87 6.57 -1.31
CA GLU A 92 10.57 7.04 -1.80
C GLU A 92 10.25 6.53 -3.20
N LYS A 93 11.26 6.48 -4.09
CA LYS A 93 11.12 5.93 -5.45
C LYS A 93 10.83 4.43 -5.43
N SER A 94 11.25 3.70 -4.41
CA SER A 94 11.00 2.27 -4.27
C SER A 94 9.60 1.90 -3.84
N ILE A 95 8.78 2.87 -3.44
CA ILE A 95 7.41 2.67 -2.99
C ILE A 95 6.48 2.67 -4.22
N ALA A 96 5.72 1.60 -4.36
CA ALA A 96 4.64 1.47 -5.33
C ALA A 96 3.28 1.43 -4.62
N GLN A 97 2.42 2.41 -4.85
CA GLN A 97 1.03 2.38 -4.41
C GLN A 97 0.14 1.82 -5.51
N THR A 98 -0.56 0.75 -5.14
CA THR A 98 -1.53 0.04 -5.97
C THR A 98 -2.82 -0.13 -5.19
N ASN A 99 -3.82 -0.75 -5.82
CA ASN A 99 -5.00 -1.25 -5.14
C ASN A 99 -5.29 -2.68 -5.59
N TRP A 100 -5.97 -3.42 -4.72
CA TRP A 100 -6.41 -4.78 -5.03
C TRP A 100 -7.41 -4.79 -6.19
N CYS A 101 -8.49 -4.02 -6.07
CA CYS A 101 -9.50 -3.89 -7.11
C CYS A 101 -9.04 -2.96 -8.23
N ASN A 102 -9.34 -3.36 -9.46
CA ASN A 102 -9.23 -2.52 -10.66
C ASN A 102 -10.51 -1.69 -10.89
N THR A 103 -10.94 -0.96 -9.86
CA THR A 103 -12.11 -0.06 -9.91
C THR A 103 -11.86 1.17 -9.05
N GLU A 104 -12.67 2.18 -9.26
CA GLU A 104 -12.76 3.37 -8.43
C GLU A 104 -14.11 3.34 -7.71
N GLY A 105 -14.08 3.29 -6.38
CA GLY A 105 -15.26 3.17 -5.54
C GLY A 105 -15.13 4.07 -4.33
N HIS A 106 -16.24 4.70 -3.94
CA HIS A 106 -16.25 5.56 -2.75
C HIS A 106 -16.16 4.75 -1.45
N SER A 107 -16.56 3.46 -1.47
CA SER A 107 -16.44 2.54 -0.34
C SER A 107 -16.68 1.08 -0.77
N MET A 108 -16.14 0.14 0.00
CA MET A 108 -16.43 -1.30 -0.15
C MET A 108 -17.85 -1.69 0.31
N GLY A 109 -18.64 -0.79 0.89
CA GLY A 109 -20.02 -1.06 1.33
C GLY A 109 -20.19 -2.18 2.38
N GLY A 110 -19.09 -2.68 2.97
CA GLY A 110 -19.10 -3.85 3.86
C GLY A 110 -19.05 -5.20 3.13
N ASP A 111 -19.11 -5.22 1.80
CA ASP A 111 -18.98 -6.43 0.98
C ASP A 111 -17.56 -6.57 0.43
N TYR A 112 -16.83 -7.52 0.99
CA TYR A 112 -15.45 -7.82 0.62
C TYR A 112 -15.33 -9.02 -0.33
N THR A 113 -16.44 -9.59 -0.80
CA THR A 113 -16.43 -10.68 -1.79
C THR A 113 -15.92 -10.19 -3.15
N LYS A 114 -16.11 -8.90 -3.44
CA LYS A 114 -15.53 -8.21 -4.60
C LYS A 114 -14.02 -8.49 -4.76
N LEU A 115 -13.26 -8.55 -3.67
CA LEU A 115 -11.82 -8.81 -3.71
C LEU A 115 -11.45 -10.19 -4.32
N LEU A 116 -12.40 -11.13 -4.40
CA LEU A 116 -12.21 -12.46 -4.98
C LEU A 116 -12.77 -12.61 -6.40
N ILE A 117 -13.33 -11.54 -6.98
CA ILE A 117 -13.76 -11.53 -8.39
C ILE A 117 -12.50 -11.62 -9.28
N PRO A 118 -12.49 -12.47 -10.33
CA PRO A 118 -11.29 -12.74 -11.14
C PRO A 118 -10.53 -11.49 -11.59
N VAL A 119 -11.22 -10.48 -12.13
CA VAL A 119 -10.58 -9.24 -12.61
C VAL A 119 -9.84 -8.47 -11.51
N HIS A 120 -10.29 -8.56 -10.26
CA HIS A 120 -9.65 -7.92 -9.11
C HIS A 120 -8.50 -8.75 -8.54
N VAL A 121 -8.65 -10.07 -8.51
CA VAL A 121 -7.54 -10.97 -8.18
C VAL A 121 -6.42 -10.84 -9.22
N ASP A 122 -6.77 -10.82 -10.51
CA ASP A 122 -5.81 -10.66 -11.60
C ASP A 122 -5.09 -9.33 -11.52
N ASN A 123 -5.77 -8.26 -11.12
CA ASN A 123 -5.15 -6.98 -10.86
C ASN A 123 -4.10 -7.08 -9.75
N PHE A 124 -4.47 -7.52 -8.55
CA PHE A 124 -3.52 -7.69 -7.45
C PHE A 124 -2.32 -8.58 -7.83
N ILE A 125 -2.58 -9.74 -8.44
CA ILE A 125 -1.53 -10.67 -8.85
C ILE A 125 -0.63 -10.06 -9.94
N PHE A 126 -1.19 -9.29 -10.87
CA PHE A 126 -0.41 -8.59 -11.90
C PHE A 126 0.59 -7.61 -11.28
N HIS A 127 0.21 -6.84 -10.27
CA HIS A 127 1.16 -5.95 -9.58
C HIS A 127 2.22 -6.72 -8.80
N VAL A 128 1.83 -7.80 -8.13
CA VAL A 128 2.75 -8.66 -7.38
C VAL A 128 3.77 -9.31 -8.33
N ASP A 129 3.34 -9.77 -9.49
CA ASP A 129 4.22 -10.35 -10.51
C ASP A 129 5.13 -9.30 -11.14
N HIS A 130 4.58 -8.12 -11.46
CA HIS A 130 5.32 -7.04 -12.11
C HIS A 130 6.39 -6.45 -11.19
N PHE A 131 6.05 -6.09 -9.95
CA PHE A 131 6.99 -5.41 -9.04
C PHE A 131 7.84 -6.37 -8.22
N ARG A 132 7.43 -7.62 -8.09
CA ARG A 132 8.05 -8.61 -7.21
C ARG A 132 8.39 -8.06 -5.81
N PRO A 133 7.47 -7.36 -5.11
CA PRO A 133 7.81 -6.60 -3.91
C PRO A 133 8.42 -7.46 -2.81
N SER A 134 9.48 -6.96 -2.18
CA SER A 134 10.09 -7.60 -1.00
C SER A 134 9.31 -7.29 0.27
N VAL A 135 8.53 -6.20 0.26
CA VAL A 135 7.60 -5.82 1.32
C VAL A 135 6.24 -5.43 0.74
N ILE A 136 5.16 -5.94 1.32
CA ILE A 136 3.79 -5.49 1.04
C ILE A 136 3.15 -4.94 2.31
N LEU A 137 2.67 -3.70 2.24
CA LEU A 137 1.78 -3.10 3.23
C LEU A 137 0.34 -3.17 2.71
N LEU A 138 -0.45 -4.10 3.23
CA LEU A 138 -1.88 -4.21 2.95
C LEU A 138 -2.64 -3.20 3.83
N MET A 139 -3.35 -2.27 3.21
CA MET A 139 -4.06 -1.18 3.88
C MET A 139 -5.55 -1.52 3.95
N GLY A 140 -5.92 -2.37 4.91
CA GLY A 140 -7.27 -2.87 5.06
C GLY A 140 -7.29 -4.28 5.64
N SER A 141 -7.91 -4.42 6.82
CA SER A 141 -7.86 -5.66 7.61
C SER A 141 -8.42 -6.90 6.92
N LYS A 142 -9.23 -6.75 5.87
CA LYS A 142 -9.79 -7.86 5.10
C LYS A 142 -8.85 -8.39 4.03
N LEU A 143 -7.84 -7.63 3.62
CA LEU A 143 -6.92 -8.04 2.55
C LEU A 143 -6.12 -9.29 2.93
N ILE A 144 -5.67 -9.40 4.18
CA ILE A 144 -4.91 -10.59 4.63
C ILE A 144 -5.77 -11.86 4.57
N GLU A 145 -7.05 -11.77 4.93
CA GLU A 145 -8.02 -12.86 4.84
C GLU A 145 -8.20 -13.29 3.39
N LYS A 146 -8.36 -12.33 2.46
CA LYS A 146 -8.54 -12.62 1.03
C LYS A 146 -7.27 -13.13 0.37
N MET A 147 -6.10 -12.74 0.86
CA MET A 147 -4.82 -13.27 0.40
C MET A 147 -4.65 -14.76 0.74
N GLN A 148 -5.30 -15.27 1.81
CA GLN A 148 -5.26 -16.70 2.14
C GLN A 148 -6.24 -17.54 1.31
N ASP A 149 -7.13 -16.93 0.52
CA ASP A 149 -8.04 -17.67 -0.34
C ASP A 149 -7.24 -18.46 -1.39
N GLY A 150 -7.64 -19.71 -1.67
CA GLY A 150 -6.93 -20.59 -2.62
C GLY A 150 -6.80 -20.00 -4.04
N LYS A 151 -7.74 -19.13 -4.45
CA LYS A 151 -7.69 -18.42 -5.74
C LYS A 151 -6.55 -17.40 -5.81
N VAL A 152 -6.08 -16.94 -4.66
CA VAL A 152 -5.05 -15.90 -4.52
C VAL A 152 -3.74 -16.50 -4.05
N LEU A 153 -3.75 -17.21 -2.91
CA LEU A 153 -2.57 -17.71 -2.22
C LEU A 153 -1.71 -18.60 -3.13
N GLY A 154 -2.33 -19.47 -3.94
CA GLY A 154 -1.61 -20.34 -4.86
C GLY A 154 -0.79 -19.55 -5.88
N ARG A 155 -1.39 -18.53 -6.51
CA ARG A 155 -0.73 -17.65 -7.48
C ARG A 155 0.30 -16.76 -6.82
N PHE A 156 -0.01 -16.23 -5.63
CA PHE A 156 0.93 -15.44 -4.85
C PHE A 156 2.20 -16.23 -4.51
N LYS A 157 2.06 -17.48 -4.05
CA LYS A 157 3.19 -18.37 -3.74
C LYS A 157 4.03 -18.74 -4.96
N GLN A 158 3.43 -18.86 -6.15
CA GLN A 158 4.19 -19.07 -7.39
C GLN A 158 5.16 -17.91 -7.68
N ILE A 159 4.82 -16.70 -7.23
CA ILE A 159 5.60 -15.49 -7.47
C ILE A 159 6.58 -15.24 -6.31
N MET A 160 6.12 -15.35 -5.06
CA MET A 160 6.85 -14.96 -3.85
C MET A 160 7.53 -16.11 -3.10
N GLY A 161 7.32 -17.35 -3.56
CA GLY A 161 7.81 -18.55 -2.89
C GLY A 161 6.89 -19.02 -1.76
N ASN A 162 7.31 -20.05 -1.03
CA ASN A 162 6.48 -20.63 0.02
C ASN A 162 6.31 -19.72 1.24
N CYS A 163 5.22 -19.95 1.97
CA CYS A 163 5.01 -19.36 3.29
C CYS A 163 6.12 -19.87 4.21
N THR A 164 6.92 -18.96 4.76
CA THR A 164 7.97 -19.25 5.75
C THR A 164 7.48 -18.98 7.16
N LYS A 165 6.44 -18.14 7.30
CA LYS A 165 5.76 -17.88 8.56
C LYS A 165 4.29 -17.59 8.32
N ASP A 166 3.43 -18.40 8.93
CA ASP A 166 1.97 -18.26 8.83
C ASP A 166 1.46 -16.92 9.35
N PRO A 167 0.28 -16.45 8.89
CA PRO A 167 -0.31 -15.21 9.34
C PRO A 167 -0.49 -15.19 10.86
N PHE A 168 0.05 -14.18 11.53
CA PHE A 168 -0.15 -13.94 12.96
C PHE A 168 -0.56 -12.49 13.21
N ALA A 169 -1.40 -12.27 14.22
CA ALA A 169 -1.89 -10.95 14.58
C ALA A 169 -1.20 -10.42 15.83
N VAL A 170 -0.84 -9.14 15.80
CA VAL A 170 -0.43 -8.36 16.97
C VAL A 170 -1.53 -7.34 17.28
N GLN A 171 -1.92 -7.26 18.55
CA GLN A 171 -2.83 -6.23 19.06
C GLN A 171 -2.25 -5.65 20.35
N LYS A 172 -1.92 -4.36 20.33
CA LYS A 172 -1.28 -3.68 21.47
C LYS A 172 -2.32 -3.25 22.52
N PRO A 173 -1.97 -3.21 23.82
CA PRO A 173 -2.76 -2.52 24.83
C PRO A 173 -2.90 -1.03 24.51
N PHE A 174 -4.10 -0.47 24.66
CA PHE A 174 -4.37 0.95 24.40
C PHE A 174 -5.68 1.38 25.05
N ASN A 175 -5.73 2.60 25.58
CA ASN A 175 -6.96 3.20 26.11
C ASN A 175 -7.76 3.84 24.97
N GLY A 176 -8.48 3.00 24.23
CA GLY A 176 -9.25 3.38 23.05
C GLY A 176 -9.58 2.17 22.19
N ARG A 177 -10.01 2.41 20.94
CA ARG A 177 -10.27 1.31 20.02
C ARG A 177 -8.96 0.65 19.60
N ARG A 178 -8.92 -0.68 19.70
CA ARG A 178 -7.78 -1.52 19.34
C ARG A 178 -8.02 -2.21 18.01
N PHE A 179 -6.94 -2.40 17.26
CA PHE A 179 -6.97 -3.05 15.96
C PHE A 179 -5.89 -4.13 15.90
N LYS A 180 -6.15 -5.17 15.12
CA LYS A 180 -5.12 -6.18 14.82
C LYS A 180 -4.28 -5.69 13.65
N VAL A 181 -2.97 -5.78 13.78
CA VAL A 181 -2.01 -5.72 12.66
C VAL A 181 -1.55 -7.14 12.40
N TRP A 182 -1.68 -7.60 11.16
CA TRP A 182 -1.27 -8.96 10.79
C TRP A 182 0.07 -8.94 10.09
N PHE A 183 0.84 -10.01 10.29
CA PHE A 183 2.13 -10.21 9.64
C PHE A 183 2.17 -11.62 9.05
N GLN A 184 2.82 -11.76 7.89
CA GLN A 184 3.07 -13.05 7.24
C GLN A 184 4.38 -12.95 6.46
N SER A 185 5.13 -14.05 6.39
CA SER A 185 6.40 -14.10 5.68
C SER A 185 6.37 -15.19 4.60
N PHE A 186 6.97 -14.86 3.47
CA PHE A 186 7.24 -15.75 2.35
C PHE A 186 8.74 -15.72 2.03
N GLU A 187 9.23 -16.69 1.26
CA GLU A 187 10.65 -16.76 0.88
C GLU A 187 11.21 -15.46 0.31
N ARG A 188 10.40 -14.68 -0.42
CA ARG A 188 10.82 -13.44 -1.10
C ARG A 188 10.05 -12.19 -0.68
N CYS A 189 9.12 -12.29 0.26
CA CYS A 189 8.25 -11.17 0.62
C CYS A 189 7.83 -11.21 2.08
N GLU A 190 7.91 -10.05 2.73
CA GLU A 190 7.28 -9.80 4.03
C GLU A 190 5.97 -9.03 3.84
N VAL A 191 4.90 -9.44 4.52
CA VAL A 191 3.59 -8.80 4.44
C VAL A 191 3.21 -8.26 5.82
N ALA A 192 2.81 -7.00 5.87
CA ALA A 192 2.13 -6.41 7.02
C ALA A 192 0.74 -5.89 6.59
N CYS A 193 -0.31 -6.26 7.31
CA CYS A 193 -1.67 -5.83 7.05
C CYS A 193 -2.19 -4.95 8.19
N LEU A 194 -2.48 -3.70 7.86
CA LEU A 194 -2.87 -2.63 8.76
C LEU A 194 -4.36 -2.31 8.63
N PRO A 195 -4.96 -1.61 9.62
CA PRO A 195 -6.26 -0.99 9.45
C PRO A 195 -6.31 -0.06 8.23
N HIS A 196 -7.49 0.13 7.63
CA HIS A 196 -7.63 1.07 6.51
C HIS A 196 -7.32 2.51 6.98
N PRO A 197 -6.40 3.25 6.33
CA PRO A 197 -5.92 4.56 6.80
C PRO A 197 -7.00 5.64 6.93
N SER A 198 -8.05 5.60 6.10
CA SER A 198 -9.12 6.61 6.09
C SER A 198 -10.51 6.08 6.47
N GLY A 199 -10.66 4.77 6.66
CA GLY A 199 -11.98 4.12 6.84
C GLY A 199 -12.20 3.48 8.21
N SER A 200 -11.13 3.40 9.02
CA SER A 200 -11.15 2.71 10.31
C SER A 200 -11.70 3.63 11.40
N HIS A 201 -12.99 3.52 11.67
CA HIS A 201 -13.67 4.32 12.69
C HIS A 201 -13.00 4.16 14.07
N GLY A 202 -12.55 5.26 14.67
CA GLY A 202 -11.90 5.26 15.98
C GLY A 202 -10.44 4.81 15.98
N LEU A 203 -9.79 4.72 14.81
CA LEU A 203 -8.34 4.54 14.74
C LEU A 203 -7.62 5.79 15.21
N ASN A 204 -6.71 5.61 16.17
CA ASN A 204 -5.91 6.68 16.74
C ASN A 204 -4.46 6.54 16.27
N ASP A 205 -3.80 7.67 16.00
CA ASP A 205 -2.39 7.74 15.59
C ASP A 205 -1.44 7.18 16.65
N ASP A 206 -1.69 7.46 17.93
CA ASP A 206 -0.92 6.94 19.06
C ASP A 206 -0.98 5.41 19.07
N TYR A 207 -2.13 4.83 18.67
CA TYR A 207 -2.26 3.38 18.55
C TYR A 207 -1.37 2.80 17.44
N ILE A 208 -1.31 3.48 16.29
CA ILE A 208 -0.46 3.07 15.17
C ILE A 208 1.03 3.21 15.52
N ALA A 209 1.39 4.24 16.29
CA ALA A 209 2.76 4.45 16.74
C ALA A 209 3.30 3.31 17.62
N LEU A 210 2.42 2.58 18.34
CA LEU A 210 2.80 1.41 19.15
C LEU A 210 3.39 0.25 18.33
N PHE A 211 3.23 0.26 16.99
CA PHE A 211 3.78 -0.76 16.09
C PHE A 211 5.14 -0.39 15.48
N ARG A 212 5.82 0.62 16.05
CA ARG A 212 7.15 1.07 15.62
C ARG A 212 8.17 -0.07 15.56
N ASP A 213 8.17 -0.96 16.54
CA ASP A 213 9.17 -2.04 16.58
C ASP A 213 8.89 -3.10 15.51
N GLU A 214 7.62 -3.48 15.31
CA GLU A 214 7.24 -4.48 14.31
C GLU A 214 7.36 -3.94 12.89
N VAL A 215 6.63 -2.86 12.57
CA VAL A 215 6.57 -2.30 11.21
C VAL A 215 7.85 -1.53 10.91
N GLY A 216 8.33 -0.70 11.83
CA GLY A 216 9.60 0.02 11.66
C GLY A 216 10.79 -0.94 11.59
N GLY A 217 10.79 -2.03 12.36
CA GLY A 217 11.80 -3.08 12.25
C GLY A 217 11.79 -3.78 10.88
N LEU A 218 10.60 -4.05 10.33
CA LEU A 218 10.43 -4.58 8.97
C LEU A 218 10.99 -3.61 7.92
N LEU A 219 10.63 -2.33 7.99
CA LEU A 219 11.11 -1.29 7.07
C LEU A 219 12.64 -1.08 7.17
N SER A 220 13.21 -1.17 8.37
CA SER A 220 14.67 -1.10 8.57
C SER A 220 15.39 -2.25 7.89
N ARG A 221 14.88 -3.49 8.02
CA ARG A 221 15.48 -4.65 7.32
C ARG A 221 15.37 -4.51 5.81
N TYR A 222 14.22 -4.07 5.31
CA TYR A 222 14.00 -3.79 3.90
C TYR A 222 15.03 -2.81 3.34
N LYS A 223 15.17 -1.63 3.96
CA LYS A 223 16.09 -0.59 3.50
C LYS A 223 17.54 -1.06 3.50
N ARG A 224 17.97 -1.78 4.55
CA ARG A 224 19.30 -2.39 4.62
C ARG A 224 19.54 -3.35 3.46
N ASN A 225 18.61 -4.28 3.24
CA ASN A 225 18.76 -5.30 2.20
C ASN A 225 18.78 -4.69 0.79
N LYS A 226 17.97 -3.65 0.55
CA LYS A 226 17.79 -3.07 -0.79
C LYS A 226 18.80 -1.99 -1.17
N PHE A 227 19.29 -1.23 -0.20
CA PHE A 227 20.11 -0.05 -0.50
C PHE A 227 21.53 -0.14 0.07
N GLU A 228 21.73 -0.87 1.18
CA GLU A 228 23.02 -0.95 1.86
C GLU A 228 23.81 -2.21 1.46
N LEU A 229 23.13 -3.35 1.25
CA LEU A 229 23.79 -4.58 0.80
C LEU A 229 23.98 -4.65 -0.72
N SER A 230 23.13 -3.96 -1.48
CA SER A 230 23.20 -3.90 -2.95
C SER A 230 24.29 -2.97 -3.50
N SER A 231 24.91 -2.17 -2.63
CA SER A 231 26.02 -1.26 -2.94
C SER A 231 27.39 -1.87 -2.62
N ALA A 232 27.44 -3.11 -2.12
CA ALA A 232 28.65 -3.84 -1.77
C ALA A 232 28.97 -5.00 -2.74
N SER A 233 28.23 -5.12 -3.85
CA SER A 233 28.39 -6.13 -4.92
C SER A 233 28.64 -5.48 -6.26
#